data_AF-A0A158QE81-F1
#
_entry.id   AF-A0A158QE81-F1
#
_cell.length_a   1.000
_cell.length_b   1.000
_cell.length_c   1.000
_cell.angle_alpha   90.00
_cell.angle_beta   90.00
_cell.angle_gamma   90.00
#
_symmetry.space_group_name_H-M   'P 1'
#
loop_
_entity.id
_entity.type
_entity.pdbx_description
1 polymer ?
#
loop_
_entity_poly.entity_id
_entity_poly.type
_entity_poly.pdbx_seq_one_letter_code
_entity_poly.pdbx_strand_id
1 'polypeptide(L)'
;MPFCRGLATKSRVAANLTAPSKGLVVLTGNSHPDLVKRICKHLNIPQCKCVTAKHSNGETKVDIQETVRGRDVYLIQTGADKVNDDIMEMLILAFACKAACARRVILVIPYLPYCKQNKMHKRGSITCKLIAQLICSTGIDQVITIDLHSKEIQGFFDVPVDNLRASPFLIRYIVETIADHRNCVIVAKAPNSVARATSYAERLRVSLAVIHGVDREETEQTDGRTSPPLMEGDIKDWDTNEMNSDFMSQDGEILRISNIEAASGDGEQDETPPKLSTPIRRKRESESVNSSSQLEPEPLTSPFVHNMLGFLPALQEKEKPPLNLVGNVLGKIAIIVDDIVEDVDDYVTAAELLHSRGAYKVYLIATHGLLTNNASEKLENSYFDEVVVTNTVPHDVQKMQCHKIRTVDISPLLAEAIRRIHNGESMSYLFMNVSKKD
;
A
#
# COMPACT_ATOMS: atom_id res chain seq x y z
N MET A 1 -29.76 -34.11 22.06
CA MET A 1 -28.69 -34.03 21.04
C MET A 1 -28.99 -35.08 19.99
N PRO A 2 -28.92 -34.80 18.67
CA PRO A 2 -27.99 -33.88 18.04
C PRO A 2 -28.64 -32.66 17.36
N PHE A 3 -27.91 -31.56 17.44
CA PHE A 3 -28.19 -30.27 16.83
C PHE A 3 -27.76 -30.30 15.36
N CYS A 4 -28.69 -30.07 14.43
CA CYS A 4 -28.37 -29.89 13.01
C CYS A 4 -27.58 -28.58 12.81
N ARG A 5 -26.27 -28.70 12.56
CA ARG A 5 -25.47 -27.61 11.98
C ARG A 5 -25.75 -27.52 10.47
N GLY A 6 -26.79 -26.79 10.11
CA GLY A 6 -27.00 -26.29 8.75
C GLY A 6 -26.28 -24.94 8.58
N LEU A 7 -24.96 -24.95 8.43
CA LEU A 7 -24.25 -23.79 7.89
C LEU A 7 -24.56 -23.73 6.39
N ALA A 8 -25.55 -22.90 6.05
CA ALA A 8 -25.85 -22.54 4.68
C ALA A 8 -24.59 -21.96 4.03
N THR A 9 -23.92 -22.77 3.23
CA THR A 9 -22.97 -22.32 2.23
C THR A 9 -23.75 -21.43 1.28
N LYS A 10 -23.65 -20.10 1.46
CA LYS A 10 -24.05 -19.13 0.43
C LYS A 10 -23.10 -19.30 -0.74
N SER A 11 -23.37 -20.30 -1.57
CA SER A 11 -22.88 -20.38 -2.93
C SER A 11 -23.37 -19.11 -3.64
N ARG A 12 -22.49 -18.13 -3.79
CA ARG A 12 -22.64 -17.08 -4.80
C ARG A 12 -22.47 -17.79 -6.15
N VAL A 13 -23.52 -18.47 -6.58
CA VAL A 13 -23.69 -18.80 -8.00
C VAL A 13 -23.66 -17.45 -8.71
N ALA A 14 -22.60 -17.23 -9.49
CA ALA A 14 -22.47 -16.09 -10.36
C ALA A 14 -23.70 -16.07 -11.28
N ALA A 15 -24.68 -15.25 -10.93
CA ALA A 15 -25.75 -14.89 -11.83
C ALA A 15 -25.07 -14.14 -12.97
N ASN A 16 -24.76 -14.85 -14.05
CA ASN A 16 -24.39 -14.28 -15.33
C ASN A 16 -25.57 -13.41 -15.80
N LEU A 17 -25.55 -12.15 -15.36
CA LEU A 17 -26.41 -11.08 -15.86
C LEU A 17 -25.96 -10.76 -17.29
N THR A 18 -26.38 -11.61 -18.22
CA THR A 18 -26.35 -11.43 -19.67
C THR A 18 -27.42 -10.44 -20.14
N ALA A 19 -27.77 -9.44 -19.33
CA ALA A 19 -28.56 -8.31 -19.81
C ALA A 19 -27.65 -7.43 -20.68
N PRO A 20 -28.05 -7.04 -21.91
CA PRO A 20 -27.26 -6.12 -22.73
C PRO A 20 -27.05 -4.79 -21.98
N SER A 21 -25.87 -4.18 -22.16
CA SER A 21 -25.51 -2.95 -21.43
C SER A 21 -26.42 -1.83 -21.91
N LYS A 22 -26.92 -1.01 -20.98
CA LYS A 22 -27.59 0.24 -21.35
C LYS A 22 -26.58 1.38 -21.64
N GLY A 23 -25.30 1.04 -21.84
CA GLY A 23 -24.21 1.97 -22.07
C GLY A 23 -23.13 1.96 -20.98
N LEU A 24 -22.09 2.72 -21.27
CA LEU A 24 -20.89 2.96 -20.46
C LEU A 24 -21.02 4.31 -19.72
N VAL A 25 -20.63 4.34 -18.45
CA VAL A 25 -20.58 5.57 -17.64
C VAL A 25 -19.25 5.64 -16.91
N VAL A 26 -18.57 6.79 -16.99
CA VAL A 26 -17.33 7.05 -16.26
C VAL A 26 -17.61 8.04 -15.13
N LEU A 27 -17.30 7.62 -13.91
CA LEU A 27 -17.36 8.43 -12.69
C LEU A 27 -15.94 8.74 -12.22
N THR A 28 -15.79 9.90 -11.57
CA THR A 28 -14.56 10.30 -10.89
C THR A 28 -14.88 10.63 -9.45
N GLY A 29 -13.88 10.49 -8.58
CA GLY A 29 -13.83 11.28 -7.36
C GLY A 29 -12.96 12.53 -7.52
N ASN A 30 -12.58 13.14 -6.39
CA ASN A 30 -11.81 14.37 -6.34
C ASN A 30 -10.32 14.23 -6.67
N SER A 31 -9.76 13.01 -6.66
CA SER A 31 -8.31 12.86 -6.60
C SER A 31 -7.62 13.10 -7.94
N HIS A 32 -8.25 12.77 -9.08
CA HIS A 32 -7.60 12.96 -10.39
C HIS A 32 -8.59 13.29 -11.53
N PRO A 33 -9.24 14.46 -11.51
CA PRO A 33 -10.22 14.84 -12.53
C PRO A 33 -9.59 14.97 -13.94
N ASP A 34 -8.33 15.40 -14.04
CA ASP A 34 -7.71 15.64 -15.35
C ASP A 34 -7.37 14.36 -16.12
N LEU A 35 -7.00 13.27 -15.44
CA LEU A 35 -6.83 11.96 -16.07
C LEU A 35 -8.18 11.45 -16.61
N VAL A 36 -9.25 11.63 -15.84
CA VAL A 36 -10.60 11.24 -16.26
C VAL A 36 -11.05 12.01 -17.50
N LYS A 37 -10.82 13.32 -17.56
CA LYS A 37 -11.11 14.12 -18.75
C LYS A 37 -10.38 13.60 -19.99
N ARG A 38 -9.10 13.21 -19.86
CA ARG A 38 -8.32 12.64 -20.97
C ARG A 38 -8.87 11.28 -21.41
N ILE A 39 -9.20 10.40 -20.46
CA ILE A 39 -9.80 9.09 -20.75
C ILE A 39 -11.15 9.25 -21.45
N CYS A 40 -12.02 10.13 -20.94
CA CYS A 40 -13.31 10.45 -21.56
C CYS A 40 -13.15 11.00 -22.98
N LYS A 41 -12.11 11.82 -23.23
CA LYS A 41 -11.77 12.31 -24.58
C LYS A 41 -11.35 11.17 -25.51
N HIS A 42 -10.52 10.23 -25.07
CA HIS A 42 -10.13 9.06 -25.88
C HIS A 42 -11.31 8.13 -26.18
N LEU A 43 -12.23 7.98 -25.22
CA LEU A 43 -13.44 7.15 -25.36
C LEU A 43 -14.59 7.86 -26.09
N ASN A 44 -14.46 9.17 -26.38
CA ASN A 44 -15.52 10.02 -26.94
C ASN A 44 -16.84 9.96 -26.16
N ILE A 45 -16.76 9.96 -24.83
CA ILE A 45 -17.92 9.94 -23.92
C ILE A 45 -17.87 11.12 -22.96
N PRO A 46 -19.03 11.68 -22.57
CA PRO A 46 -19.07 12.68 -21.52
C PRO A 46 -18.80 12.05 -20.15
N GLN A 47 -18.14 12.81 -19.29
CA GLN A 47 -17.97 12.45 -17.89
C GLN A 47 -19.31 12.57 -17.15
N CYS A 48 -19.64 11.58 -16.32
CA CYS A 48 -20.84 11.61 -15.49
C CYS A 48 -20.74 12.68 -14.41
N LYS A 49 -21.82 13.44 -14.21
CA LYS A 49 -21.89 14.44 -13.14
C LYS A 49 -22.01 13.79 -11.77
N CYS A 50 -20.97 13.97 -10.97
CA CYS A 50 -20.92 13.56 -9.58
C CYS A 50 -20.44 14.73 -8.73
N VAL A 51 -21.06 14.94 -7.58
CA VAL A 51 -20.63 15.93 -6.60
C VAL A 51 -20.06 15.19 -5.41
N THR A 52 -18.76 15.35 -5.18
CA THR A 52 -18.12 14.94 -3.94
C THR A 52 -17.81 16.18 -3.11
N ALA A 53 -18.36 16.24 -1.90
CA ALA A 53 -18.10 17.31 -0.95
C ALA A 53 -17.69 16.74 0.41
N LYS A 54 -16.99 17.55 1.21
CA LYS A 54 -16.77 17.26 2.62
C LYS A 54 -17.70 18.10 3.49
N HIS A 55 -18.30 17.48 4.49
CA HIS A 55 -19.00 18.21 5.53
C HIS A 55 -18.02 18.91 6.48
N SER A 56 -18.52 19.85 7.28
CA SER A 56 -17.72 20.60 8.26
C SER A 56 -17.06 19.72 9.32
N ASN A 57 -17.61 18.53 9.59
CA ASN A 57 -17.05 17.52 10.49
C ASN A 57 -15.98 16.62 9.83
N GLY A 58 -15.68 16.82 8.54
CA GLY A 58 -14.72 16.02 7.79
C GLY A 58 -15.29 14.77 7.10
N GLU A 59 -16.58 14.47 7.26
CA GLU A 59 -17.22 13.32 6.58
C GLU A 59 -17.38 13.57 5.07
N THR A 60 -17.08 12.55 4.28
CA THR A 60 -17.25 12.59 2.83
C THR A 60 -18.70 12.34 2.44
N LYS A 61 -19.28 13.24 1.63
CA LYS A 61 -20.59 13.08 0.99
C LYS A 61 -20.42 13.00 -0.51
N VAL A 62 -21.12 12.04 -1.09
CA VAL A 62 -21.13 11.78 -2.53
C VAL A 62 -22.57 11.83 -3.02
N ASP A 63 -22.80 12.51 -4.14
CA ASP A 63 -24.09 12.57 -4.81
C ASP A 63 -23.93 12.36 -6.32
N ILE A 64 -24.61 11.33 -6.84
CA ILE A 64 -24.56 10.96 -8.27
C ILE A 64 -25.77 11.60 -8.95
N GLN A 65 -25.53 12.59 -9.82
CA GLN A 65 -26.59 13.41 -10.42
C GLN A 65 -27.23 12.77 -11.66
N GLU A 66 -26.71 11.64 -12.14
CA GLU A 66 -27.18 10.94 -13.33
C GLU A 66 -27.54 9.47 -13.02
N THR A 67 -28.44 8.89 -13.81
CA THR A 67 -28.83 7.50 -13.62
C THR A 67 -27.75 6.52 -14.07
N VAL A 68 -27.33 5.65 -13.16
CA VAL A 68 -26.38 4.55 -13.41
C VAL A 68 -27.06 3.18 -13.52
N ARG A 69 -28.39 3.14 -13.47
CA ARG A 69 -29.17 1.90 -13.39
C ARG A 69 -29.01 1.03 -14.65
N GLY A 70 -28.53 -0.20 -14.47
CA GLY A 70 -28.33 -1.15 -15.56
C GLY A 70 -27.22 -0.78 -16.56
N ARG A 71 -26.37 0.20 -16.22
CA ARG A 71 -25.19 0.60 -17.00
C ARG A 71 -23.92 -0.01 -16.42
N ASP A 72 -22.85 -0.04 -17.21
CA ASP A 72 -21.51 -0.35 -16.71
C ASP A 72 -20.87 0.92 -16.21
N VAL A 73 -20.49 0.91 -14.93
CA VAL A 73 -19.91 2.05 -14.26
C VAL A 73 -18.42 1.81 -14.08
N TYR A 74 -17.60 2.73 -14.59
CA TYR A 74 -16.17 2.76 -14.39
C TYR A 74 -15.86 3.92 -13.44
N LEU A 75 -15.50 3.58 -12.21
CA LEU A 75 -15.12 4.54 -11.18
C LEU A 75 -13.61 4.73 -11.24
N ILE A 76 -13.14 5.92 -11.59
CA ILE A 76 -11.71 6.25 -11.64
C ILE A 76 -11.37 7.07 -10.41
N GLN A 77 -10.45 6.55 -9.58
CA GLN A 77 -9.94 7.27 -8.42
C GLN A 77 -8.52 6.82 -8.09
N THR A 78 -7.67 7.77 -7.71
CA THR A 78 -6.28 7.54 -7.28
C THR A 78 -6.13 7.99 -5.84
N GLY A 79 -5.60 7.19 -4.91
CA GLY A 79 -5.37 7.68 -3.53
C GLY A 79 -3.99 8.31 -3.39
N ALA A 80 -3.88 9.60 -3.74
CA ALA A 80 -2.59 10.26 -3.90
C ALA A 80 -2.33 11.37 -2.86
N ASP A 81 -3.26 12.32 -2.70
CA ASP A 81 -3.06 13.48 -1.83
C ASP A 81 -3.52 13.13 -0.41
N LYS A 82 -4.84 12.98 -0.23
CA LYS A 82 -5.45 12.58 1.04
C LYS A 82 -5.87 11.13 0.98
N VAL A 83 -4.88 10.25 1.04
CA VAL A 83 -5.03 8.79 0.81
C VAL A 83 -6.25 8.19 1.51
N ASN A 84 -6.46 8.46 2.81
CA ASN A 84 -7.59 7.94 3.58
C ASN A 84 -8.94 8.47 3.10
N ASP A 85 -9.00 9.77 2.81
CA ASP A 85 -10.21 10.42 2.34
C ASP A 85 -10.58 9.95 0.95
N ASP A 86 -9.59 9.81 0.06
CA ASP A 86 -9.73 9.32 -1.31
C ASP A 86 -10.24 7.88 -1.32
N ILE A 87 -9.76 7.03 -0.41
CA ILE A 87 -10.24 5.66 -0.22
C ILE A 87 -11.68 5.67 0.26
N MET A 88 -12.03 6.46 1.28
CA MET A 88 -13.40 6.53 1.78
C MET A 88 -14.36 7.07 0.71
N GLU A 89 -13.96 8.09 -0.03
CA GLU A 89 -14.69 8.63 -1.18
C GLU A 89 -14.97 7.54 -2.22
N MET A 90 -13.93 6.79 -2.61
CA MET A 90 -14.04 5.69 -3.56
C MET A 90 -15.00 4.60 -3.08
N LEU A 91 -14.91 4.19 -1.80
CA LEU A 91 -15.76 3.16 -1.22
C LEU A 91 -17.23 3.60 -1.18
N ILE A 92 -17.50 4.85 -0.81
CA ILE A 92 -18.86 5.43 -0.79
C ILE A 92 -19.42 5.53 -2.21
N LEU A 93 -18.63 6.00 -3.18
CA LEU A 93 -19.00 6.05 -4.60
C LEU A 93 -19.38 4.67 -5.14
N ALA A 94 -18.54 3.67 -4.89
CA ALA A 94 -18.78 2.30 -5.34
C ALA A 94 -20.06 1.71 -4.74
N PHE A 95 -20.25 1.91 -3.42
CA PHE A 95 -21.46 1.45 -2.73
C PHE A 95 -22.72 2.16 -3.25
N ALA A 96 -22.67 3.47 -3.49
CA ALA A 96 -23.76 4.24 -4.07
C ALA A 96 -24.14 3.74 -5.48
N CYS A 97 -23.14 3.42 -6.31
CA CYS A 97 -23.37 2.84 -7.65
C CYS A 97 -24.07 1.48 -7.57
N LYS A 98 -23.64 0.63 -6.62
CA LYS A 98 -24.27 -0.68 -6.41
C LYS A 98 -25.71 -0.53 -5.90
N ALA A 99 -25.95 0.37 -4.95
CA ALA A 99 -27.29 0.68 -4.43
C ALA A 99 -28.22 1.23 -5.54
N ALA A 100 -27.69 2.03 -6.46
CA ALA A 100 -28.39 2.53 -7.64
C ALA A 100 -28.61 1.47 -8.75
N CYS A 101 -28.35 0.19 -8.46
CA CYS A 101 -28.55 -0.94 -9.36
C CYS A 101 -27.74 -0.83 -10.67
N ALA A 102 -26.47 -0.39 -10.57
CA ALA A 102 -25.51 -0.54 -11.67
C ALA A 102 -25.37 -2.01 -12.07
N ARG A 103 -25.19 -2.27 -13.37
CA ARG A 103 -25.05 -3.65 -13.89
C ARG A 103 -23.72 -4.25 -13.45
N ARG A 104 -22.65 -3.48 -13.61
CA ARG A 104 -21.29 -3.78 -13.17
C ARG A 104 -20.64 -2.50 -12.65
N VAL A 105 -19.90 -2.61 -11.56
CA VAL A 105 -19.07 -1.54 -11.02
C VAL A 105 -17.62 -1.97 -11.13
N ILE A 106 -16.89 -1.33 -12.05
CA ILE A 106 -15.48 -1.59 -12.32
C ILE A 106 -14.68 -0.44 -11.72
N LEU A 107 -13.76 -0.77 -10.85
CA LEU A 107 -12.92 0.21 -10.18
C LEU A 107 -11.59 0.35 -10.92
N VAL A 108 -11.29 1.54 -11.39
CA VAL A 108 -10.03 1.90 -12.03
C VAL A 108 -9.18 2.68 -11.02
N ILE A 109 -8.15 2.03 -10.51
CA ILE A 109 -7.18 2.61 -9.58
C ILE A 109 -5.80 2.61 -10.24
N PRO A 110 -5.42 3.68 -10.94
CA PRO A 110 -4.11 3.79 -11.59
C PRO A 110 -2.95 3.52 -10.62
N TYR A 111 -2.99 4.11 -9.41
CA TYR A 111 -2.05 3.83 -8.32
C TYR A 111 -2.80 3.27 -7.12
N LEU A 112 -2.49 2.03 -6.72
CA LEU A 112 -3.13 1.37 -5.59
C LEU A 112 -2.56 1.86 -4.25
N PRO A 113 -3.36 2.53 -3.40
CA PRO A 113 -2.91 2.94 -2.08
C PRO A 113 -2.51 1.76 -1.19
N TYR A 114 -1.61 1.99 -0.23
CA TYR A 114 -1.10 0.96 0.69
C TYR A 114 -0.37 -0.21 0.03
N CYS A 115 -0.07 -0.16 -1.27
CA CYS A 115 0.57 -1.27 -1.99
C CYS A 115 1.99 -1.63 -1.50
N LYS A 116 2.73 -0.68 -0.90
CA LYS A 116 4.01 -0.94 -0.24
C LYS A 116 3.86 -1.76 1.06
N GLN A 117 2.68 -1.73 1.69
CA GLN A 117 2.35 -2.49 2.90
C GLN A 117 1.70 -3.85 2.56
N ASN A 118 2.32 -4.59 1.64
CA ASN A 118 1.83 -5.89 1.16
C ASN A 118 2.47 -7.09 1.87
N LYS A 119 3.51 -6.87 2.67
CA LYS A 119 4.16 -7.89 3.51
C LYS A 119 3.97 -7.56 4.98
N MET A 120 3.92 -8.59 5.81
CA MET A 120 3.88 -8.43 7.25
C MET A 120 5.30 -8.13 7.75
N HIS A 121 5.48 -6.95 8.35
CA HIS A 121 6.73 -6.60 9.03
C HIS A 121 6.56 -6.77 10.54
N LYS A 122 7.43 -7.57 11.18
CA LYS A 122 7.38 -7.84 12.63
C LYS A 122 5.96 -8.28 13.07
N ARG A 123 5.40 -7.66 14.12
CA ARG A 123 4.00 -7.80 14.56
C ARG A 123 3.06 -6.81 13.86
N GLY A 124 3.21 -6.66 12.55
CA GLY A 124 2.42 -5.75 11.71
C GLY A 124 1.20 -6.44 11.11
N SER A 125 0.44 -5.68 10.32
CA SER A 125 -0.67 -6.21 9.51
C SER A 125 -0.39 -6.01 8.02
N ILE A 126 -1.02 -6.81 7.18
CA ILE A 126 -0.97 -6.61 5.72
C ILE A 126 -2.10 -5.64 5.35
N THR A 127 -1.84 -4.34 5.51
CA THR A 127 -2.83 -3.28 5.26
C THR A 127 -3.35 -3.31 3.82
N CYS A 128 -2.50 -3.66 2.85
CA CYS A 128 -2.93 -3.79 1.46
C CYS A 128 -4.06 -4.84 1.29
N LYS A 129 -3.99 -5.97 2.02
CA LYS A 129 -5.04 -7.00 2.01
C LYS A 129 -6.34 -6.51 2.66
N LEU A 130 -6.25 -5.72 3.74
CA LEU A 130 -7.41 -5.08 4.35
C LEU A 130 -8.11 -4.14 3.36
N ILE A 131 -7.36 -3.28 2.67
CA ILE A 131 -7.93 -2.38 1.67
C ILE A 131 -8.58 -3.16 0.52
N ALA A 132 -7.94 -4.23 0.02
CA ALA A 132 -8.52 -5.09 -1.01
C ALA A 132 -9.85 -5.72 -0.56
N GLN A 133 -9.94 -6.17 0.69
CA GLN A 133 -11.18 -6.73 1.25
C GLN A 133 -12.29 -5.67 1.40
N LEU A 134 -11.95 -4.44 1.81
CA LEU A 134 -12.90 -3.33 1.87
C LEU A 134 -13.45 -3.00 0.48
N ILE A 135 -12.58 -2.90 -0.52
CA ILE A 135 -12.95 -2.69 -1.92
C ILE A 135 -13.93 -3.78 -2.38
N CYS A 136 -13.60 -5.06 -2.19
CA CYS A 136 -14.47 -6.17 -2.57
C CYS A 136 -15.83 -6.15 -1.83
N SER A 137 -15.83 -5.69 -0.58
CA SER A 137 -17.04 -5.63 0.26
C SER A 137 -18.05 -4.57 -0.21
N THR A 138 -17.61 -3.51 -0.88
CA THR A 138 -18.50 -2.44 -1.40
C THR A 138 -19.33 -2.84 -2.62
N GLY A 139 -19.08 -4.03 -3.19
CA GLY A 139 -19.83 -4.55 -4.34
C GLY A 139 -19.24 -4.21 -5.70
N ILE A 140 -17.94 -3.90 -5.73
CA ILE A 140 -17.12 -3.81 -6.95
C ILE A 140 -16.99 -5.20 -7.56
N ASP A 141 -17.15 -5.27 -8.87
CA ASP A 141 -17.16 -6.54 -9.61
C ASP A 141 -15.80 -6.85 -10.25
N GLN A 142 -14.96 -5.83 -10.53
CA GLN A 142 -13.64 -5.97 -11.15
C GLN A 142 -12.76 -4.74 -10.84
N VAL A 143 -11.44 -4.93 -10.79
CA VAL A 143 -10.47 -3.86 -10.54
C VAL A 143 -9.47 -3.76 -11.69
N ILE A 144 -9.17 -2.54 -12.14
CA ILE A 144 -8.12 -2.22 -13.11
C ILE A 144 -7.08 -1.38 -12.40
N THR A 145 -5.81 -1.76 -12.51
CA THR A 145 -4.68 -1.03 -11.91
C THR A 145 -3.46 -1.07 -12.81
N ILE A 146 -2.42 -0.30 -12.49
CA ILE A 146 -1.20 -0.20 -13.29
C ILE A 146 -0.01 -0.50 -12.40
N ASP A 147 0.88 -1.38 -12.87
CA ASP A 147 2.16 -1.76 -12.26
C ASP A 147 2.14 -1.86 -10.73
N LEU A 148 1.31 -2.78 -10.21
CA LEU A 148 1.31 -3.13 -8.79
C LEU A 148 2.74 -3.36 -8.25
N HIS A 149 3.00 -2.83 -7.04
CA HIS A 149 4.28 -2.92 -6.35
C HIS A 149 4.83 -4.36 -6.29
N SER A 150 3.93 -5.29 -6.01
CA SER A 150 4.18 -6.73 -6.03
C SER A 150 3.04 -7.39 -6.80
N LYS A 151 3.35 -8.31 -7.71
CA LYS A 151 2.32 -8.94 -8.58
C LYS A 151 1.35 -9.80 -7.79
N GLU A 152 1.82 -10.30 -6.65
CA GLU A 152 1.12 -11.14 -5.69
C GLU A 152 -0.09 -10.43 -5.07
N ILE A 153 -0.10 -9.09 -5.07
CA ILE A 153 -1.23 -8.27 -4.60
C ILE A 153 -2.52 -8.59 -5.37
N GLN A 154 -2.43 -9.08 -6.61
CA GLN A 154 -3.60 -9.53 -7.37
C GLN A 154 -4.38 -10.63 -6.63
N GLY A 155 -3.69 -11.51 -5.89
CA GLY A 155 -4.32 -12.55 -5.08
C GLY A 155 -4.97 -12.04 -3.78
N PHE A 156 -4.85 -10.74 -3.48
CA PHE A 156 -5.55 -10.14 -2.33
C PHE A 156 -7.01 -9.81 -2.63
N PHE A 157 -7.37 -9.68 -3.90
CA PHE A 157 -8.72 -9.38 -4.33
C PHE A 157 -9.47 -10.69 -4.63
N ASP A 158 -10.72 -10.77 -4.16
CA ASP A 158 -11.61 -11.89 -4.48
C ASP A 158 -12.32 -11.68 -5.84
N VAL A 159 -12.07 -10.54 -6.48
CA VAL A 159 -12.60 -10.10 -7.76
C VAL A 159 -11.49 -10.11 -8.82
N PRO A 160 -11.81 -10.24 -10.12
CA PRO A 160 -10.81 -10.14 -11.18
C PRO A 160 -10.05 -8.81 -11.12
N VAL A 161 -8.73 -8.89 -11.24
CA VAL A 161 -7.83 -7.73 -11.26
C VAL A 161 -7.03 -7.71 -12.56
N ASP A 162 -7.17 -6.64 -13.33
CA ASP A 162 -6.33 -6.36 -14.48
C ASP A 162 -5.18 -5.44 -14.07
N ASN A 163 -3.99 -6.02 -13.86
CA ASN A 163 -2.77 -5.26 -13.58
C ASN A 163 -2.04 -4.92 -14.88
N LEU A 164 -2.34 -3.75 -15.45
CA LEU A 164 -1.75 -3.24 -16.67
C LEU A 164 -0.29 -2.83 -16.46
N ARG A 165 0.45 -2.66 -17.56
CA ARG A 165 1.88 -2.34 -17.55
C ARG A 165 2.15 -1.00 -18.21
N ALA A 166 2.80 -0.08 -17.49
CA ALA A 166 3.30 1.17 -18.07
C ALA A 166 4.65 0.99 -18.77
N SER A 167 5.36 -0.12 -18.51
CA SER A 167 6.68 -0.39 -19.09
C SER A 167 6.82 -0.14 -20.59
N PRO A 168 5.87 -0.48 -21.49
CA PRO A 168 6.09 -0.22 -22.91
C PRO A 168 5.95 1.26 -23.28
N PHE A 169 5.19 2.07 -22.52
CA PHE A 169 5.15 3.53 -22.68
C PHE A 169 6.46 4.17 -22.21
N LEU A 170 7.00 3.71 -21.07
CA LEU A 170 8.27 4.19 -20.53
C LEU A 170 9.46 3.77 -21.41
N ILE A 171 9.47 2.54 -21.94
CA ILE A 171 10.48 2.09 -22.90
C ILE A 171 10.40 2.91 -24.19
N ARG A 172 9.19 3.18 -24.69
CA ARG A 172 9.00 4.05 -25.85
C ARG A 172 9.59 5.44 -25.60
N TYR A 173 9.34 6.01 -24.43
CA TYR A 173 9.93 7.28 -24.02
C TYR A 173 11.47 7.26 -24.04
N ILE A 174 12.09 6.21 -23.49
CA ILE A 174 13.55 6.05 -23.53
C ILE A 174 14.06 6.04 -24.97
N VAL A 175 13.42 5.28 -25.86
CA VAL A 175 13.86 5.14 -27.26
C VAL A 175 13.65 6.42 -28.07
N GLU A 176 12.55 7.14 -27.85
CA GLU A 176 12.18 8.34 -28.62
C GLU A 176 12.92 9.60 -28.11
N THR A 177 13.10 9.75 -26.80
CA THR A 177 13.62 10.98 -26.18
C THR A 177 15.13 10.92 -25.92
N ILE A 178 15.68 9.75 -25.56
CA ILE A 178 17.10 9.62 -25.21
C ILE A 178 17.90 9.23 -26.47
N ALA A 179 18.65 10.19 -27.02
CA ALA A 179 19.41 10.02 -28.26
C ALA A 179 20.38 8.82 -28.21
N ASP A 180 21.12 8.66 -27.11
CA ASP A 180 22.12 7.59 -26.91
C ASP A 180 21.60 6.43 -26.06
N HIS A 181 20.31 6.10 -26.16
CA HIS A 181 19.69 5.03 -25.37
C HIS A 181 20.36 3.65 -25.52
N ARG A 182 21.09 3.38 -26.62
CA ARG A 182 21.84 2.12 -26.77
C ARG A 182 23.09 2.05 -25.91
N ASN A 183 23.68 3.20 -25.57
CA ASN A 183 24.81 3.30 -24.64
C ASN A 183 24.33 3.62 -23.21
N CYS A 184 23.18 3.08 -22.82
CA CYS A 184 22.69 3.18 -21.46
C CYS A 184 22.92 1.89 -20.66
N VAL A 185 22.80 2.02 -19.35
CA VAL A 185 22.77 0.93 -18.39
C VAL A 185 21.53 1.12 -17.53
N ILE A 186 20.69 0.10 -17.44
CA ILE A 186 19.55 0.11 -16.54
C ILE A 186 20.05 -0.20 -15.14
N VAL A 187 19.64 0.60 -14.17
CA VAL A 187 20.08 0.49 -12.78
C VAL A 187 18.90 0.12 -11.89
N ALA A 188 19.05 -0.94 -11.11
CA ALA A 188 18.14 -1.26 -10.02
C ALA A 188 18.61 -0.55 -8.74
N LYS A 189 17.74 0.27 -8.12
CA LYS A 189 18.04 0.96 -6.85
C LYS A 189 18.31 -0.02 -5.70
N ALA A 190 17.62 -1.15 -5.69
CA ALA A 190 17.68 -2.15 -4.65
C ALA A 190 17.41 -3.55 -5.20
N PRO A 191 17.78 -4.63 -4.47
CA PRO A 191 17.61 -6.01 -4.92
C PRO A 191 16.17 -6.37 -5.31
N ASN A 192 15.17 -5.81 -4.62
CA ASN A 192 13.75 -6.01 -4.93
C ASN A 192 13.35 -5.50 -6.33
N SER A 193 14.08 -4.52 -6.85
CA SER A 193 13.80 -3.85 -8.13
C SER A 193 14.54 -4.50 -9.30
N VAL A 194 15.42 -5.48 -9.03
CA VAL A 194 16.24 -6.16 -10.05
C VAL A 194 15.37 -6.82 -11.10
N ALA A 195 14.33 -7.57 -10.72
CA ALA A 195 13.44 -8.23 -11.68
C ALA A 195 12.77 -7.23 -12.65
N ARG A 196 12.49 -6.01 -12.19
CA ARG A 196 11.94 -4.93 -13.03
C ARG A 196 13.02 -4.37 -13.95
N ALA A 197 14.17 -4.00 -13.39
CA ALA A 197 15.30 -3.47 -14.15
C ALA A 197 15.77 -4.44 -15.25
N THR A 198 15.85 -5.75 -14.95
CA THR A 198 16.18 -6.80 -15.93
C THR A 198 15.18 -6.82 -17.09
N SER A 199 13.88 -6.72 -16.82
CA SER A 199 12.84 -6.67 -17.87
C SER A 199 13.01 -5.48 -18.82
N TYR A 200 13.42 -4.32 -18.31
CA TYR A 200 13.75 -3.16 -19.15
C TYR A 200 15.05 -3.39 -19.93
N ALA A 201 16.10 -3.91 -19.28
CA ALA A 201 17.40 -4.17 -19.89
C ALA A 201 17.29 -5.19 -21.03
N GLU A 202 16.51 -6.26 -20.87
CA GLU A 202 16.26 -7.28 -21.90
C GLU A 202 15.55 -6.71 -23.12
N ARG A 203 14.52 -5.88 -22.91
CA ARG A 203 13.73 -5.27 -24.01
C ARG A 203 14.53 -4.21 -24.77
N LEU A 204 15.37 -3.45 -24.08
CA LEU A 204 16.27 -2.46 -24.67
C LEU A 204 17.57 -3.06 -25.21
N ARG A 205 17.89 -4.31 -24.84
CA ARG A 205 19.16 -5.02 -25.15
C ARG A 205 20.39 -4.27 -24.64
N VAL A 206 20.33 -3.80 -23.39
CA VAL A 206 21.39 -3.03 -22.73
C VAL A 206 21.86 -3.71 -21.45
N SER A 207 22.97 -3.22 -20.88
CA SER A 207 23.51 -3.74 -19.63
C SER A 207 22.65 -3.39 -18.41
N LEU A 208 22.72 -4.24 -17.38
CA LEU A 208 22.11 -4.05 -16.07
C LEU A 208 23.19 -3.73 -15.02
N ALA A 209 22.89 -2.81 -14.11
CA ALA A 209 23.64 -2.60 -12.87
C ALA A 209 22.68 -2.59 -11.68
N VAL A 210 23.20 -2.90 -10.49
CA VAL A 210 22.41 -3.02 -9.26
C VAL A 210 23.14 -2.28 -8.15
N ILE A 211 22.39 -1.44 -7.44
CA ILE A 211 22.84 -0.78 -6.22
C ILE A 211 22.38 -1.61 -5.02
N HIS A 212 23.26 -1.82 -4.05
CA HIS A 212 22.95 -2.45 -2.76
C HIS A 212 23.67 -1.70 -1.63
N GLY A 213 23.21 -1.83 -0.39
CA GLY A 213 23.84 -1.15 0.76
C GLY A 213 23.03 -0.01 1.35
N VAL A 214 21.78 0.18 0.92
CA VAL A 214 20.79 0.90 1.74
C VAL A 214 20.27 -0.08 2.78
N ASP A 215 20.66 0.09 4.05
CA ASP A 215 19.90 -0.49 5.16
C ASP A 215 18.50 0.09 5.05
N ARG A 216 17.56 -0.73 4.60
CA ARG A 216 16.20 -0.50 5.05
C ARG A 216 16.21 -0.83 6.52
N GLU A 217 15.60 0.03 7.33
CA GLU A 217 15.12 -0.34 8.66
C GLU A 217 14.20 -1.59 8.62
N GLU A 218 13.80 -2.02 7.41
CA GLU A 218 13.25 -3.33 7.05
C GLU A 218 14.32 -4.41 6.79
N THR A 219 15.44 -4.44 7.53
CA THR A 219 16.13 -5.73 7.64
C THR A 219 15.09 -6.69 8.21
N GLU A 220 14.77 -7.69 7.39
CA GLU A 220 13.93 -8.82 7.69
C GLU A 220 14.53 -9.56 8.89
N GLN A 221 14.44 -8.98 10.09
CA GLN A 221 14.41 -9.77 11.30
C GLN A 221 13.08 -10.50 11.26
N THR A 222 13.06 -11.59 10.48
CA THR A 222 12.13 -12.70 10.65
C THR A 222 12.00 -12.91 12.16
N ASP A 223 10.80 -12.80 12.71
CA ASP A 223 10.56 -12.77 14.17
C ASP A 223 10.82 -14.11 14.88
N GLY A 224 11.62 -14.99 14.26
CA GLY A 224 11.90 -16.34 14.72
C GLY A 224 10.72 -17.30 14.58
N ARG A 225 9.52 -16.88 14.11
CA ARG A 225 8.37 -17.80 13.98
C ARG A 225 8.44 -18.72 12.76
N THR A 226 9.24 -18.38 11.76
CA THR A 226 9.62 -19.28 10.65
C THR A 226 10.97 -19.94 10.91
N SER A 227 11.30 -20.21 12.17
CA SER A 227 12.33 -21.21 12.46
C SER A 227 11.80 -22.58 12.04
N PRO A 228 12.59 -23.45 11.39
CA PRO A 228 12.22 -24.86 11.25
C PRO A 228 11.80 -25.42 12.62
N PRO A 229 10.86 -26.39 12.69
CA PRO A 229 10.61 -27.07 13.95
C PRO A 229 11.95 -27.56 14.51
N LEU A 230 12.15 -27.37 15.82
CA LEU A 230 13.33 -27.87 16.52
C LEU A 230 13.51 -29.34 16.15
N MET A 231 14.68 -29.69 15.60
CA MET A 231 14.99 -31.09 15.38
C MET A 231 15.06 -31.79 16.75
N GLU A 232 14.57 -33.02 16.83
CA GLU A 232 14.42 -33.82 18.06
C GLU A 232 15.72 -33.98 18.90
N GLY A 233 16.88 -33.51 18.41
CA GLY A 233 18.15 -33.53 19.14
C GLY A 233 18.46 -32.31 20.02
N ASP A 234 17.69 -31.22 19.93
CA ASP A 234 17.95 -29.98 20.70
C ASP A 234 16.98 -29.77 21.88
N ILE A 235 16.35 -30.85 22.34
CA ILE A 235 15.70 -30.87 23.66
C ILE A 235 16.82 -31.14 24.67
N LYS A 236 17.40 -30.07 25.23
CA LYS A 236 18.15 -30.23 26.49
C LYS A 236 17.13 -30.56 27.56
N ASP A 237 17.08 -31.83 27.94
CA ASP A 237 16.45 -32.27 29.17
C ASP A 237 17.01 -31.43 30.31
N TRP A 238 16.15 -30.65 30.97
CA TRP A 238 16.49 -30.04 32.25
C TRP A 238 16.43 -31.12 33.33
N ASP A 239 17.30 -32.12 33.20
CA ASP A 239 17.50 -33.11 34.22
C ASP A 239 18.33 -32.51 35.34
N THR A 240 17.66 -32.38 36.47
CA THR A 240 18.18 -32.14 37.81
C THR A 240 19.43 -32.99 38.10
N ASN A 241 20.58 -32.34 38.27
CA ASN A 241 21.54 -32.59 39.35
C ASN A 241 22.79 -31.73 39.19
N GLU A 242 22.78 -30.54 39.79
CA GLU A 242 23.94 -29.99 40.49
C GLU A 242 23.41 -29.02 41.55
N MET A 243 22.94 -29.62 42.67
CA MET A 243 22.84 -28.91 43.94
C MET A 243 24.25 -28.54 44.38
N ASN A 244 24.68 -27.31 44.05
CA ASN A 244 25.62 -26.62 44.91
C ASN A 244 24.82 -25.96 46.03
N SER A 245 25.23 -26.31 47.24
CA SER A 245 24.71 -25.89 48.54
C SER A 245 24.58 -24.38 48.66
N ASP A 246 23.36 -23.91 48.91
CA ASP A 246 23.05 -22.89 49.92
C ASP A 246 21.54 -22.64 49.88
N PHE A 247 20.77 -23.43 50.64
CA PHE A 247 19.55 -23.02 51.36
C PHE A 247 18.89 -24.27 51.99
N MET A 248 19.02 -24.43 53.30
CA MET A 248 17.98 -25.07 54.12
C MET A 248 17.30 -23.91 54.86
N SER A 249 16.00 -23.91 55.11
CA SER A 249 15.33 -24.90 55.94
C SER A 249 13.80 -24.76 55.98
N GLN A 250 13.17 -25.87 56.35
CA GLN A 250 11.98 -25.99 57.23
C GLN A 250 10.66 -25.43 56.71
N ASP A 251 9.94 -26.24 55.91
CA ASP A 251 8.71 -26.91 56.35
C ASP A 251 8.11 -27.62 55.12
N GLY A 252 8.23 -28.94 55.11
CA GLY A 252 7.98 -29.76 53.94
C GLY A 252 6.49 -30.04 53.71
N GLU A 253 6.03 -29.81 52.49
CA GLU A 253 5.15 -30.71 51.72
C GLU A 253 4.92 -30.13 50.31
N ILE A 254 5.39 -30.84 49.28
CA ILE A 254 4.99 -30.63 47.88
C ILE A 254 4.46 -31.98 47.38
N LEU A 255 3.14 -32.10 47.26
CA LEU A 255 2.49 -33.27 46.67
C LEU A 255 2.17 -33.03 45.19
N ARG A 256 2.65 -33.98 44.39
CA ARG A 256 2.55 -34.11 42.94
C ARG A 256 1.10 -34.26 42.49
N ILE A 257 0.74 -33.58 41.40
CA ILE A 257 -0.50 -33.83 40.66
C ILE A 257 -0.25 -35.02 39.73
N SER A 258 -0.92 -36.13 40.00
CA SER A 258 -1.05 -37.26 39.09
C SER A 258 -2.53 -37.56 38.86
N ASN A 259 -2.90 -37.56 37.57
CA ASN A 259 -3.92 -38.41 36.92
C ASN A 259 -5.39 -38.20 37.37
N ILE A 260 -6.32 -37.71 36.54
CA ILE A 260 -7.01 -38.44 35.43
C ILE A 260 -7.24 -39.91 35.85
N GLU A 261 -8.42 -40.36 36.28
CA GLU A 261 -9.61 -40.51 35.45
C GLU A 261 -10.82 -40.98 36.30
N ALA A 262 -12.03 -40.65 35.83
CA ALA A 262 -13.28 -41.41 35.88
C ALA A 262 -13.79 -42.04 37.21
N ALA A 263 -14.94 -41.56 37.69
CA ALA A 263 -16.08 -42.41 38.07
C ALA A 263 -17.36 -41.60 38.36
N SER A 264 -18.34 -41.74 37.47
CA SER A 264 -19.76 -42.00 37.74
C SER A 264 -20.36 -41.73 39.14
N GLY A 265 -21.48 -41.01 39.19
CA GLY A 265 -22.43 -41.08 40.30
C GLY A 265 -23.48 -39.96 40.28
N ASP A 266 -24.74 -40.34 40.09
CA ASP A 266 -25.94 -39.49 40.07
C ASP A 266 -26.24 -38.77 41.41
N GLY A 267 -26.97 -37.66 41.36
CA GLY A 267 -27.64 -37.08 42.53
C GLY A 267 -28.19 -35.66 42.33
N GLU A 268 -29.51 -35.55 42.25
CA GLU A 268 -30.29 -34.29 42.32
C GLU A 268 -30.09 -33.55 43.67
N GLN A 269 -30.10 -32.21 43.67
CA GLN A 269 -31.13 -31.35 44.32
C GLN A 269 -30.72 -29.86 44.35
N ASP A 270 -31.76 -29.01 44.24
CA ASP A 270 -31.80 -27.55 44.38
C ASP A 270 -31.07 -27.01 45.63
N GLU A 271 -30.44 -25.82 45.52
CA GLU A 271 -30.71 -24.64 46.37
C GLU A 271 -30.04 -23.36 45.79
N THR A 272 -30.74 -22.23 45.97
CA THR A 272 -30.50 -20.88 45.44
C THR A 272 -29.29 -20.12 46.02
N PRO A 273 -28.69 -19.15 45.29
CA PRO A 273 -27.58 -18.33 45.80
C PRO A 273 -28.02 -16.98 46.42
N PRO A 274 -27.28 -16.41 47.40
CA PRO A 274 -27.54 -15.07 47.92
C PRO A 274 -26.80 -13.97 47.14
N LYS A 275 -27.41 -12.78 47.16
CA LYS A 275 -26.98 -11.51 46.54
C LYS A 275 -26.09 -10.69 47.48
N LEU A 276 -25.21 -9.84 46.93
CA LEU A 276 -24.73 -8.62 47.60
C LEU A 276 -24.57 -7.45 46.63
N SER A 277 -24.79 -6.24 47.14
CA SER A 277 -25.19 -5.00 46.47
C SER A 277 -24.11 -3.90 46.46
N THR A 278 -24.10 -3.11 45.36
CA THR A 278 -23.84 -1.65 45.18
C THR A 278 -22.56 -0.97 45.71
N PRO A 279 -22.12 0.10 45.01
CA PRO A 279 -22.07 1.40 45.69
C PRO A 279 -22.60 2.61 44.88
N ILE A 280 -22.62 3.73 45.59
CA ILE A 280 -23.48 4.92 45.53
C ILE A 280 -22.92 6.08 44.67
N ARG A 281 -23.85 6.89 44.14
CA ARG A 281 -23.68 8.12 43.32
C ARG A 281 -23.72 9.40 44.19
N ARG A 282 -23.03 10.48 43.78
CA ARG A 282 -23.40 11.87 44.14
C ARG A 282 -23.22 12.86 42.96
N LYS A 283 -24.05 13.92 42.96
CA LYS A 283 -24.40 14.88 41.88
C LYS A 283 -23.71 16.25 42.01
N ARG A 284 -23.85 17.06 40.94
CA ARG A 284 -23.32 18.41 40.58
C ARG A 284 -24.03 19.62 41.23
N GLU A 285 -23.42 20.82 41.14
CA GLU A 285 -23.93 22.16 40.66
C GLU A 285 -22.81 23.25 40.80
N SER A 286 -22.34 23.94 39.73
CA SER A 286 -22.58 25.33 39.16
C SER A 286 -22.11 26.52 40.04
N GLU A 287 -21.31 27.51 39.59
CA GLU A 287 -21.62 28.68 38.71
C GLU A 287 -20.35 29.48 38.25
N SER A 288 -20.56 30.47 37.36
CA SER A 288 -19.67 31.29 36.47
C SER A 288 -18.95 32.53 37.06
N VAL A 289 -17.91 33.08 36.37
CA VAL A 289 -17.75 34.49 35.85
C VAL A 289 -16.31 34.77 35.30
N ASN A 290 -16.25 35.56 34.21
CA ASN A 290 -15.15 36.15 33.41
C ASN A 290 -13.78 36.51 34.06
N SER A 291 -12.68 36.36 33.31
CA SER A 291 -11.94 37.47 32.65
C SER A 291 -10.53 37.07 32.13
N SER A 292 -10.05 37.89 31.22
CA SER A 292 -8.87 37.92 30.34
C SER A 292 -7.46 37.68 30.92
N SER A 293 -6.56 37.34 29.99
CA SER A 293 -5.11 37.65 29.89
C SER A 293 -4.07 36.54 30.20
N GLN A 294 -3.33 36.21 29.12
CA GLN A 294 -1.90 35.86 29.00
C GLN A 294 -1.15 35.32 30.23
N LEU A 295 -0.58 34.11 30.09
CA LEU A 295 0.85 33.78 30.30
C LEU A 295 1.02 32.24 30.28
N GLU A 296 1.98 31.75 29.50
CA GLU A 296 2.35 30.33 29.50
C GLU A 296 2.99 29.93 30.84
N PRO A 297 2.73 28.71 31.38
CA PRO A 297 3.41 28.24 32.57
C PRO A 297 4.74 27.57 32.21
N GLU A 298 5.83 28.08 32.79
CA GLU A 298 7.13 27.40 32.80
C GLU A 298 7.06 26.03 33.50
N PRO A 299 7.86 25.03 33.08
CA PRO A 299 7.86 23.73 33.71
C PRO A 299 8.55 23.77 35.08
N LEU A 300 7.80 23.38 36.11
CA LEU A 300 8.29 23.09 37.46
C LEU A 300 9.36 21.98 37.44
N THR A 301 10.63 22.36 37.51
CA THR A 301 11.74 21.41 37.75
C THR A 301 11.82 21.10 39.24
N SER A 302 11.31 19.93 39.66
CA SER A 302 11.68 19.36 40.96
C SER A 302 12.98 18.56 40.83
N PRO A 303 13.93 18.66 41.77
CA PRO A 303 15.24 18.02 41.66
C PRO A 303 15.24 16.51 41.97
N PHE A 304 14.08 15.85 41.95
CA PHE A 304 13.94 14.45 42.40
C PHE A 304 13.61 13.43 41.31
N VAL A 305 13.66 13.81 40.02
CA VAL A 305 13.46 12.88 38.88
C VAL A 305 14.77 12.52 38.17
N HIS A 306 15.91 13.08 38.59
CA HIS A 306 17.15 12.99 37.81
C HIS A 306 17.96 11.69 37.96
N ASN A 307 17.41 10.58 38.49
CA ASN A 307 18.22 9.36 38.61
C ASN A 307 17.51 8.02 38.35
N MET A 308 16.36 8.01 37.66
CA MET A 308 15.70 6.76 37.24
C MET A 308 15.71 6.53 35.72
N LEU A 309 16.30 7.44 34.94
CA LEU A 309 16.41 7.36 33.47
C LEU A 309 17.81 6.97 32.96
N GLY A 310 18.69 6.43 33.81
CA GLY A 310 20.06 6.05 33.45
C GLY A 310 20.22 4.67 32.77
N PHE A 311 19.13 3.92 32.56
CA PHE A 311 19.16 2.53 32.08
C PHE A 311 18.37 2.28 30.79
N LEU A 312 17.97 3.34 30.06
CA LEU A 312 17.52 3.18 28.69
C LEU A 312 18.75 3.33 27.78
N PRO A 313 19.19 2.29 27.05
CA PRO A 313 20.24 2.47 26.08
C PRO A 313 19.79 3.55 25.10
N ALA A 314 20.58 4.61 24.94
CA ALA A 314 20.38 5.58 23.89
C ALA A 314 20.22 4.80 22.58
N LEU A 315 19.14 5.04 21.85
CA LEU A 315 18.96 4.51 20.51
C LEU A 315 20.13 5.07 19.68
N GLN A 316 21.20 4.28 19.54
CA GLN A 316 22.28 4.61 18.63
C GLN A 316 21.67 4.69 17.24
N GLU A 317 21.73 5.88 16.63
CA GLU A 317 21.55 6.02 15.20
C GLU A 317 22.63 5.16 14.54
N LYS A 318 22.24 3.98 14.05
CA LYS A 318 23.15 3.12 13.30
C LYS A 318 23.58 3.88 12.06
N GLU A 319 24.89 4.04 11.87
CA GLU A 319 25.44 4.61 10.64
C GLU A 319 24.95 3.81 9.43
N LYS A 320 24.36 4.50 8.44
CA LYS A 320 23.87 3.89 7.20
C LYS A 320 25.04 3.18 6.51
N PRO A 321 24.92 1.90 6.11
CA PRO A 321 26.00 1.19 5.45
C PRO A 321 26.38 1.85 4.12
N PRO A 322 27.62 1.67 3.67
CA PRO A 322 28.08 2.25 2.43
C PRO A 322 27.33 1.65 1.23
N LEU A 323 26.78 2.53 0.40
CA LEU A 323 26.15 2.16 -0.87
C LEU A 323 27.21 1.63 -1.86
N ASN A 324 26.94 0.45 -2.40
CA ASN A 324 27.78 -0.25 -3.36
C ASN A 324 27.05 -0.43 -4.69
N LEU A 325 27.81 -0.33 -5.78
CA LEU A 325 27.32 -0.52 -7.14
C LEU A 325 27.96 -1.78 -7.74
N VAL A 326 27.11 -2.68 -8.22
CA VAL A 326 27.48 -3.88 -8.97
C VAL A 326 27.11 -3.67 -10.44
N GLY A 327 28.10 -3.62 -11.32
CA GLY A 327 27.92 -3.39 -12.76
C GLY A 327 28.75 -2.21 -13.27
N ASN A 328 29.01 -2.18 -14.58
CA ASN A 328 29.81 -1.12 -15.20
C ASN A 328 28.92 0.01 -15.74
N VAL A 329 29.11 1.21 -15.17
CA VAL A 329 28.40 2.45 -15.55
C VAL A 329 29.31 3.51 -16.16
N LEU A 330 30.62 3.25 -16.26
CA LEU A 330 31.61 4.21 -16.73
C LEU A 330 31.35 4.60 -18.19
N GLY A 331 31.22 5.90 -18.45
CA GLY A 331 31.01 6.43 -19.80
C GLY A 331 29.64 6.09 -20.40
N LYS A 332 28.66 5.72 -19.58
CA LYS A 332 27.29 5.36 -20.00
C LYS A 332 26.26 6.31 -19.41
N ILE A 333 25.07 6.29 -20.02
CA ILE A 333 23.86 6.86 -19.42
C ILE A 333 23.31 5.88 -18.37
N ALA A 334 23.18 6.28 -17.12
CA ALA A 334 22.56 5.46 -16.10
C ALA A 334 21.06 5.77 -15.99
N ILE A 335 20.21 4.75 -16.11
CA ILE A 335 18.75 4.90 -16.00
C ILE A 335 18.26 4.08 -14.82
N ILE A 336 17.92 4.72 -13.72
CA ILE A 336 17.30 4.08 -12.56
C ILE A 336 15.84 3.79 -12.91
N VAL A 337 15.42 2.53 -12.74
CA VAL A 337 14.04 2.11 -13.00
C VAL A 337 13.40 1.61 -11.71
N ASP A 338 12.27 2.20 -11.33
CA ASP A 338 11.46 1.78 -10.18
C ASP A 338 9.95 1.79 -10.51
N ASP A 339 9.09 1.33 -9.61
CA ASP A 339 7.63 1.42 -9.76
C ASP A 339 7.08 2.67 -9.11
N ILE A 340 7.56 3.01 -7.91
CA ILE A 340 7.03 4.10 -7.10
C ILE A 340 8.17 4.98 -6.60
N VAL A 341 8.09 6.26 -6.92
CA VAL A 341 8.94 7.31 -6.34
C VAL A 341 8.10 8.10 -5.37
N GLU A 342 8.41 7.99 -4.07
CA GLU A 342 7.72 8.68 -2.98
C GLU A 342 8.72 9.61 -2.31
N ASP A 343 9.62 9.05 -1.50
CA ASP A 343 10.82 9.71 -1.03
C ASP A 343 11.94 9.59 -2.06
N VAL A 344 12.74 10.65 -2.17
CA VAL A 344 13.79 10.81 -3.17
C VAL A 344 15.21 10.72 -2.59
N ASP A 345 15.38 10.69 -1.26
CA ASP A 345 16.72 10.73 -0.63
C ASP A 345 17.63 9.59 -1.10
N ASP A 346 17.10 8.37 -1.10
CA ASP A 346 17.80 7.20 -1.63
C ASP A 346 18.16 7.34 -3.11
N TYR A 347 17.28 7.98 -3.90
CA TYR A 347 17.48 8.16 -5.32
C TYR A 347 18.54 9.22 -5.61
N VAL A 348 18.57 10.30 -4.83
CA VAL A 348 19.62 11.33 -4.91
C VAL A 348 20.98 10.73 -4.57
N THR A 349 21.06 9.96 -3.48
CA THR A 349 22.30 9.28 -3.08
C THR A 349 22.74 8.26 -4.15
N ALA A 350 21.80 7.55 -4.77
CA ALA A 350 22.08 6.66 -5.89
C ALA A 350 22.61 7.42 -7.12
N ALA A 351 22.05 8.59 -7.43
CA ALA A 351 22.51 9.43 -8.54
C ALA A 351 23.94 9.93 -8.32
N GLU A 352 24.27 10.38 -7.11
CA GLU A 352 25.63 10.76 -6.72
C GLU A 352 26.62 9.60 -6.88
N LEU A 353 26.24 8.41 -6.42
CA LEU A 353 27.07 7.21 -6.59
C LEU A 353 27.30 6.90 -8.08
N LEU A 354 26.25 6.93 -8.91
CA LEU A 354 26.37 6.66 -10.34
C LEU A 354 27.27 7.68 -11.04
N HIS A 355 27.12 8.96 -10.67
CA HIS A 355 27.95 10.03 -11.20
C HIS A 355 29.44 9.86 -10.79
N SER A 356 29.71 9.57 -9.50
CA SER A 356 31.07 9.31 -9.01
C SER A 356 31.76 8.11 -9.68
N ARG A 357 30.96 7.15 -10.17
CA ARG A 357 31.42 5.96 -10.91
C ARG A 357 31.55 6.22 -12.43
N GLY A 358 31.38 7.46 -12.86
CA GLY A 358 31.62 7.92 -14.23
C GLY A 358 30.43 7.80 -15.18
N ALA A 359 29.20 7.71 -14.67
CA ALA A 359 28.02 7.91 -15.49
C ALA A 359 27.90 9.40 -15.87
N TYR A 360 27.80 9.70 -17.16
CA TYR A 360 27.79 11.09 -17.64
C TYR A 360 26.39 11.71 -17.68
N LYS A 361 25.34 10.87 -17.60
CA LYS A 361 23.94 11.28 -17.40
C LYS A 361 23.21 10.30 -16.51
N VAL A 362 22.28 10.81 -15.71
CA VAL A 362 21.47 10.01 -14.79
C VAL A 362 19.99 10.33 -14.97
N TYR A 363 19.20 9.30 -15.25
CA TYR A 363 17.75 9.38 -15.41
C TYR A 363 17.06 8.57 -14.31
N LEU A 364 15.93 9.06 -13.82
CA LEU A 364 15.02 8.29 -12.98
C LEU A 364 13.72 8.04 -13.74
N ILE A 365 13.30 6.78 -13.85
CA ILE A 365 12.08 6.40 -14.54
C ILE A 365 11.23 5.54 -13.60
N ALA A 366 10.00 5.98 -13.35
CA ALA A 366 9.05 5.23 -12.54
C ALA A 366 7.63 5.29 -13.08
N THR A 367 6.81 4.31 -12.70
CA THR A 367 5.39 4.36 -13.05
C THR A 367 4.69 5.44 -12.21
N HIS A 368 4.76 5.35 -10.89
CA HIS A 368 4.03 6.21 -9.97
C HIS A 368 4.95 7.26 -9.37
N GLY A 369 4.69 8.53 -9.65
CA GLY A 369 5.37 9.67 -9.01
C GLY A 369 4.49 10.25 -7.90
N LEU A 370 4.64 9.76 -6.67
CA LEU A 370 3.99 10.34 -5.49
C LEU A 370 4.70 11.64 -5.08
N LEU A 371 6.04 11.62 -5.15
CA LEU A 371 6.89 12.82 -4.98
C LEU A 371 6.46 13.65 -3.76
N THR A 372 6.42 13.00 -2.59
CA THR A 372 5.97 13.63 -1.35
C THR A 372 7.11 14.41 -0.68
N ASN A 373 6.79 15.24 0.31
CA ASN A 373 7.75 16.11 1.01
C ASN A 373 8.46 17.08 0.05
N ASN A 374 9.70 17.48 0.36
CA ASN A 374 10.51 18.37 -0.48
C ASN A 374 11.16 17.63 -1.67
N ALA A 375 10.46 16.64 -2.25
CA ALA A 375 11.00 15.83 -3.34
C ALA A 375 11.39 16.69 -4.56
N SER A 376 10.55 17.66 -4.94
CA SER A 376 10.81 18.55 -6.07
C SER A 376 12.13 19.31 -5.92
N GLU A 377 12.37 19.90 -4.75
CA GLU A 377 13.59 20.67 -4.45
C GLU A 377 14.84 19.79 -4.44
N LYS A 378 14.75 18.61 -3.83
CA LYS A 378 15.85 17.64 -3.77
C LYS A 378 16.21 17.14 -5.17
N LEU A 379 15.22 16.84 -6.01
CA LEU A 379 15.45 16.41 -7.39
C LEU A 379 16.07 17.53 -8.24
N GLU A 380 15.61 18.76 -8.06
CA GLU A 380 16.16 19.94 -8.73
C GLU A 380 17.66 20.10 -8.46
N ASN A 381 18.08 19.96 -7.20
CA ASN A 381 19.49 20.11 -6.78
C ASN A 381 20.36 18.87 -6.99
N SER A 382 19.78 17.74 -7.43
CA SER A 382 20.49 16.47 -7.61
C SER A 382 21.20 16.32 -8.97
N TYR A 383 21.99 15.26 -9.11
CA TYR A 383 22.63 14.84 -10.36
C TYR A 383 21.70 14.21 -11.40
N PHE A 384 20.38 14.20 -11.18
CA PHE A 384 19.45 13.78 -12.23
C PHE A 384 19.39 14.81 -13.35
N ASP A 385 19.50 14.35 -14.59
CA ASP A 385 19.19 15.13 -15.79
C ASP A 385 17.66 15.23 -15.96
N GLU A 386 16.97 14.12 -15.70
CA GLU A 386 15.53 14.02 -15.94
C GLU A 386 14.87 12.95 -15.06
N VAL A 387 13.65 13.23 -14.61
CA VAL A 387 12.82 12.33 -13.81
C VAL A 387 11.51 12.09 -14.54
N VAL A 388 11.31 10.87 -15.04
CA VAL A 388 10.18 10.48 -15.86
C VAL A 388 9.20 9.67 -15.03
N VAL A 389 7.98 10.20 -14.87
CA VAL A 389 6.88 9.53 -14.18
C VAL A 389 5.64 9.49 -15.06
N THR A 390 4.68 8.61 -14.78
CA THR A 390 3.38 8.64 -15.49
C THR A 390 2.36 9.51 -14.77
N ASN A 391 1.30 9.92 -15.46
CA ASN A 391 0.12 10.56 -14.86
C ASN A 391 -0.83 9.55 -14.15
N THR A 392 -0.29 8.50 -13.53
CA THR A 392 -1.08 7.63 -12.62
C THR A 392 -1.43 8.33 -11.30
N VAL A 393 -0.64 9.33 -10.92
CA VAL A 393 -0.81 10.17 -9.73
C VAL A 393 -0.68 11.62 -10.18
N PRO A 394 -1.56 12.55 -9.74
CA PRO A 394 -1.43 13.97 -10.10
C PRO A 394 -0.18 14.58 -9.46
N HIS A 395 0.62 15.30 -10.24
CA HIS A 395 1.88 15.91 -9.78
C HIS A 395 2.18 17.26 -10.44
N ASP A 396 1.14 18.03 -10.79
CA ASP A 396 1.29 19.31 -11.49
C ASP A 396 2.02 20.37 -10.63
N VAL A 397 1.81 20.34 -9.31
CA VAL A 397 2.51 21.24 -8.36
C VAL A 397 4.00 20.92 -8.33
N GLN A 398 4.36 19.65 -8.22
CA GLN A 398 5.74 19.18 -8.19
C GLN A 398 6.46 19.53 -9.50
N LYS A 399 5.77 19.40 -10.63
CA LYS A 399 6.29 19.75 -11.95
C LYS A 399 6.51 21.25 -12.14
N MET A 400 5.71 22.10 -11.48
CA MET A 400 5.95 23.54 -11.45
C MET A 400 7.19 23.91 -10.61
N GLN A 401 7.52 23.10 -9.61
CA GLN A 401 8.67 23.33 -8.73
C GLN A 401 9.98 22.76 -9.26
N CYS A 402 9.94 21.69 -10.07
CA CYS A 402 11.13 21.04 -10.61
C CYS A 402 11.00 20.81 -12.11
N HIS A 403 11.91 21.42 -12.89
CA HIS A 403 11.86 21.38 -14.36
C HIS A 403 12.33 20.05 -14.96
N LYS A 404 13.01 19.23 -14.14
CA LYS A 404 13.49 17.90 -14.52
C LYS A 404 12.38 16.86 -14.60
N ILE A 405 11.21 17.13 -14.01
CA ILE A 405 10.08 16.20 -13.99
C ILE A 405 9.36 16.19 -15.34
N ARG A 406 9.34 15.03 -15.99
CA ARG A 406 8.61 14.75 -17.23
C ARG A 406 7.51 13.75 -16.96
N THR A 407 6.37 13.97 -17.61
CA THR A 407 5.16 13.15 -17.43
C THR A 407 4.85 12.39 -18.70
N VAL A 408 4.75 11.07 -18.62
CA VAL A 408 4.26 10.22 -19.71
C VAL A 408 2.77 9.97 -19.54
N ASP A 409 1.99 10.20 -20.59
CA ASP A 409 0.55 10.02 -20.57
C ASP A 409 0.15 8.55 -20.76
N ILE A 410 -0.55 7.99 -19.78
CA ILE A 410 -1.09 6.63 -19.76
C ILE A 410 -2.62 6.58 -19.99
N SER A 411 -3.27 7.72 -20.21
CA SER A 411 -4.71 7.77 -20.49
C SER A 411 -5.12 6.92 -21.72
N PRO A 412 -4.33 6.78 -22.81
CA PRO A 412 -4.68 5.87 -23.90
C PRO A 412 -4.73 4.40 -23.47
N LEU A 413 -3.82 3.99 -22.56
CA LEU A 413 -3.78 2.63 -22.02
C LEU A 413 -5.04 2.31 -21.22
N LEU A 414 -5.44 3.23 -20.33
CA LEU A 414 -6.65 3.08 -19.51
C LEU A 414 -7.93 3.13 -20.35
N ALA A 415 -8.01 4.05 -21.31
CA ALA A 415 -9.15 4.13 -22.24
C ALA A 415 -9.30 2.83 -23.02
N GLU A 416 -8.22 2.29 -23.59
CA GLU A 416 -8.28 1.04 -24.34
C GLU A 416 -8.62 -0.17 -23.45
N ALA A 417 -8.15 -0.20 -22.20
CA ALA A 417 -8.56 -1.21 -21.22
C ALA A 417 -10.07 -1.17 -20.93
N ILE A 418 -10.60 0.02 -20.65
CA ILE A 418 -12.04 0.24 -20.41
C ILE A 418 -12.86 -0.19 -21.63
N ARG A 419 -12.44 0.21 -22.84
CA ARG A 419 -13.10 -0.14 -24.09
C ARG A 419 -13.17 -1.66 -24.29
N ARG A 420 -12.05 -2.36 -24.07
CA ARG A 420 -11.97 -3.82 -24.22
C ARG A 420 -12.84 -4.55 -23.22
N ILE A 421 -12.81 -4.16 -21.95
CA ILE A 421 -13.61 -4.80 -20.90
C ILE A 421 -15.11 -4.58 -21.14
N HIS A 422 -15.50 -3.39 -21.60
CA HIS A 422 -16.90 -3.11 -21.94
C HIS A 422 -17.40 -3.98 -23.11
N ASN A 423 -16.56 -4.17 -24.14
CA ASN A 423 -16.89 -4.94 -25.32
C ASN A 423 -16.68 -6.46 -25.15
N GLY A 424 -16.07 -6.91 -24.04
CA GLY A 424 -15.69 -8.31 -23.85
C GLY A 424 -14.53 -8.76 -24.74
N GLU A 425 -13.68 -7.83 -25.17
CA GLU A 425 -12.48 -8.12 -25.97
C GLU A 425 -11.31 -8.59 -25.09
N SER A 426 -10.36 -9.31 -25.68
CA SER A 426 -9.18 -9.77 -24.95
C SER A 426 -8.24 -8.62 -24.57
N MET A 427 -7.78 -8.66 -23.31
CA MET A 427 -6.78 -7.77 -22.75
C MET A 427 -5.33 -8.16 -23.12
N SER A 428 -5.11 -9.35 -23.69
CA SER A 428 -3.76 -9.86 -24.02
C SER A 428 -2.96 -8.91 -24.93
N TYR A 429 -3.65 -8.18 -25.81
CA TYR A 429 -3.00 -7.24 -26.73
C TYR A 429 -2.28 -6.10 -25.98
N LEU A 430 -2.84 -5.59 -24.89
CA LEU A 430 -2.26 -4.51 -24.09
C LEU A 430 -0.96 -4.92 -23.38
N PHE A 431 -0.77 -6.22 -23.15
CA PHE A 431 0.45 -6.77 -22.56
C PHE A 431 1.57 -6.99 -23.58
N MET A 432 1.23 -7.12 -24.87
CA MET A 432 2.17 -7.47 -25.93
C MET A 432 2.51 -6.29 -26.85
N ASN A 433 1.54 -5.45 -27.19
CA ASN A 433 1.67 -4.37 -28.17
C ASN A 433 1.04 -3.09 -27.62
N VAL A 434 1.85 -2.05 -27.42
CA VAL A 434 1.30 -0.69 -27.30
C VAL A 434 1.00 -0.20 -28.71
N SER A 435 -0.22 0.32 -28.91
CA SER A 435 -0.66 0.85 -30.20
C SER A 435 0.39 1.81 -30.75
N LYS A 436 0.92 1.50 -31.93
CA LYS A 436 1.78 2.42 -32.68
C LYS A 436 0.86 3.52 -33.22
N LYS A 437 0.96 4.71 -32.62
CA LYS A 437 0.22 5.95 -32.95
C LYS A 437 -1.14 6.06 -32.25
N ASP A 438 -1.37 7.18 -31.56
CA ASP A 438 -1.94 8.39 -32.16
C ASP A 438 -1.26 9.64 -31.58
#